data_AF-A0A6A0HBT2-F1
#
_entry.id   AF-A0A6A0HBT2-F1
#
_cell.length_a   1.000
_cell.length_b   1.000
_cell.length_c   1.000
_cell.angle_alpha   90.00
_cell.angle_beta   90.00
_cell.angle_gamma   90.00
#
_symmetry.space_group_name_H-M   'P 1'
#
loop_
_entity.id
_entity.type
_entity.pdbx_description
1 polymer ?
#
loop_
_entity_poly.entity_id
_entity_poly.type
_entity_poly.pdbx_seq_one_letter_code
_entity_poly.pdbx_strand_id
1 'polypeptide(L)'
;MQSLAVDVALFGTWSRIHLFYNHCCPISQAEFEHYFSLIGDQDLICGDFNARHPLWDTPNTRQNRTGTSLFNAIIKSRLLLLNPPGLPTRIDPHTGGSSALDLFFGSPCFHSYSVSLGLDLGTNRTTYTTRYQEAKTVVELAKKKSWESFLSQISSRTPTATVWGMFRAVSGRLPPSAIPLTAAAPLTPEGTAEALAAHFAKSLSHRCAISPTKEIEIERALICDDDSAVNCRFTLEELLRGMRRLKTRSSPGADLIHNAFLAHLPPANHSALLAIFNQSFRLAELPREWQTSLIIPIPKPQKDPCAPSSYRPISLLSCVGRLMERLVCDRLSWYLEK
;
A
#
# COMPACT_ATOMS: atom_id res chain seq x y z
N MET A 1 6.14 23.81 -16.78
CA MET A 1 7.46 23.57 -16.14
C MET A 1 7.61 24.43 -14.88
N GLN A 2 8.45 24.09 -13.90
CA GLN A 2 8.82 25.03 -12.82
C GLN A 2 10.19 25.66 -13.12
N SER A 3 10.35 26.95 -12.87
CA SER A 3 11.64 27.65 -13.00
C SER A 3 11.93 28.51 -11.77
N LEU A 4 13.21 28.54 -11.39
CA LEU A 4 13.77 29.44 -10.38
C LEU A 4 14.92 30.19 -11.05
N ALA A 5 15.07 31.48 -10.78
CA ALA A 5 16.16 32.25 -11.36
C ALA A 5 16.97 33.00 -10.28
N VAL A 6 18.26 33.16 -10.51
CA VAL A 6 19.14 33.98 -9.68
C VAL A 6 19.94 34.94 -10.56
N ASP A 7 20.05 36.18 -10.12
CA ASP A 7 20.87 37.19 -10.79
C ASP A 7 22.29 37.16 -10.21
N VAL A 8 23.28 37.02 -11.08
CA VAL A 8 24.70 36.91 -10.74
C VAL A 8 25.49 37.92 -11.54
N ALA A 9 26.42 38.63 -10.89
CA ALA A 9 27.35 39.49 -11.59
C ALA A 9 28.49 38.64 -12.22
N LEU A 10 28.49 38.49 -13.54
CA LEU A 10 29.52 37.81 -14.31
C LEU A 10 30.26 38.84 -15.17
N PHE A 11 31.59 38.87 -15.11
CA PHE A 11 32.43 39.77 -15.93
C PHE A 11 32.05 41.27 -15.85
N GLY A 12 31.47 41.71 -14.73
CA GLY A 12 31.05 43.11 -14.53
C GLY A 12 29.66 43.45 -15.06
N THR A 13 28.91 42.48 -15.59
CA THR A 13 27.50 42.63 -15.98
C THR A 13 26.60 41.68 -15.19
N TRP A 14 25.31 42.02 -15.06
CA TRP A 14 24.33 41.15 -14.44
C TRP A 14 23.82 40.12 -15.45
N SER A 15 23.96 38.84 -15.10
CA SER A 15 23.47 37.69 -15.86
C SER A 15 22.45 36.93 -15.01
N ARG A 16 21.36 36.45 -15.63
CA ARG A 16 20.38 35.63 -14.94
C ARG A 16 20.61 34.15 -15.23
N ILE A 17 20.71 33.36 -14.17
CA ILE A 17 20.80 31.90 -14.25
C ILE A 17 19.43 31.31 -13.91
N HIS A 18 18.83 30.62 -14.87
CA HIS A 18 17.52 29.99 -14.77
C HIS A 18 17.67 28.48 -14.53
N LEU A 19 17.23 28.01 -13.36
CA LEU A 19 17.10 26.59 -13.03
C LEU A 19 15.72 26.09 -13.43
N PHE A 20 15.68 25.14 -14.35
CA PHE A 20 14.47 24.55 -14.92
C PHE A 20 14.25 23.15 -14.35
N TYR A 21 13.03 22.87 -13.88
CA TYR A 21 12.67 21.55 -13.35
C TYR A 21 11.38 21.03 -13.99
N ASN A 22 11.50 19.93 -14.71
CA ASN A 22 10.38 19.20 -15.28
C ASN A 22 10.06 17.93 -14.48
N HIS A 23 8.86 17.85 -13.91
CA HIS A 23 8.37 16.69 -13.16
C HIS A 23 7.96 15.49 -14.06
N CYS A 24 8.76 15.21 -15.09
CA CYS A 24 8.51 14.17 -16.10
C CYS A 24 7.20 14.34 -16.89
N CYS A 25 6.68 15.58 -16.98
CA CYS A 25 5.50 15.85 -17.80
C CYS A 25 5.90 16.12 -19.26
N PRO A 26 5.08 15.72 -20.26
CA PRO A 26 5.29 16.14 -21.64
C PRO A 26 5.19 17.66 -21.76
N ILE A 27 6.27 18.31 -22.19
CA ILE A 27 6.30 19.76 -22.48
C ILE A 27 6.22 19.94 -23.99
N SER A 28 5.35 20.85 -24.44
CA SER A 28 5.16 21.12 -25.86
C SER A 28 6.25 22.04 -26.42
N GLN A 29 6.45 22.01 -27.74
CA GLN A 29 7.37 22.92 -28.41
C GLN A 29 7.01 24.40 -28.17
N ALA A 30 5.73 24.76 -28.25
CA ALA A 30 5.28 26.14 -28.02
C ALA A 30 5.56 26.62 -26.60
N GLU A 31 5.48 25.72 -25.61
CA GLU A 31 5.81 26.04 -24.22
C GLU A 31 7.32 26.32 -24.06
N PHE A 32 8.19 25.52 -24.69
CA PHE A 32 9.63 25.81 -24.72
C PHE A 32 9.95 27.11 -25.46
N GLU A 33 9.34 27.35 -26.62
CA GLU A 33 9.51 28.61 -27.37
C GLU A 33 9.10 29.82 -26.51
N HIS A 34 7.99 29.71 -25.77
CA HIS A 34 7.57 30.74 -24.82
C HIS A 34 8.62 30.96 -23.72
N TYR A 35 9.12 29.90 -23.09
CA TYR A 35 10.17 30.04 -22.07
C TYR A 35 11.44 30.67 -22.64
N PHE A 36 11.89 30.25 -23.81
CA PHE A 36 13.07 30.80 -24.46
C PHE A 36 12.90 32.26 -24.90
N SER A 37 11.67 32.71 -25.15
CA SER A 37 11.39 34.12 -25.45
C SER A 37 11.58 35.05 -24.24
N LEU A 38 11.52 34.52 -23.02
CA LEU A 38 11.67 35.28 -21.77
C LEU A 38 13.14 35.45 -21.35
N ILE A 39 14.08 34.91 -22.13
CA ILE A 39 15.49 34.74 -21.73
C ILE A 39 16.33 35.84 -22.37
N GLY A 40 17.04 36.57 -21.51
CA GLY A 40 17.86 37.72 -21.86
C GLY A 40 19.12 37.35 -22.64
N ASP A 41 19.78 38.36 -23.19
CA ASP A 41 20.97 38.20 -24.05
C ASP A 41 22.22 37.68 -23.33
N GLN A 42 22.20 37.67 -21.99
CA GLN A 42 23.31 37.23 -21.15
C GLN A 42 22.88 36.19 -20.10
N ASP A 43 21.83 35.43 -20.42
CA ASP A 43 21.24 34.47 -19.51
C ASP A 43 21.73 33.05 -19.77
N LEU A 44 21.79 32.27 -18.69
CA LEU A 44 22.11 30.85 -18.67
C LEU A 44 20.88 30.07 -18.21
N ILE A 45 20.62 28.93 -18.84
CA ILE A 45 19.58 27.98 -18.43
C ILE A 45 20.27 26.70 -18.02
N CYS A 46 19.85 26.12 -16.91
CA CYS A 46 20.31 24.81 -16.46
C CYS A 46 19.18 24.04 -15.78
N GLY A 47 19.33 22.72 -15.62
CA GLY A 47 18.46 21.92 -14.75
C GLY A 47 17.94 20.66 -15.40
N ASP A 48 17.04 19.96 -14.70
CA ASP A 48 16.50 18.66 -15.09
C ASP A 48 15.29 18.83 -16.03
N PHE A 49 15.53 18.65 -17.33
CA PHE A 49 14.50 18.75 -18.36
C PHE A 49 13.70 17.45 -18.53
N ASN A 50 14.21 16.32 -18.03
CA ASN A 50 13.69 14.97 -18.32
C ASN A 50 13.42 14.73 -19.83
N ALA A 51 14.24 15.35 -20.69
CA ALA A 51 14.10 15.37 -22.14
C ALA A 51 15.16 14.45 -22.77
N ARG A 52 14.75 13.34 -23.40
CA ARG A 52 15.67 12.38 -24.01
C ARG A 52 15.77 12.64 -25.51
N HIS A 53 17.00 12.85 -26.00
CA HIS A 53 17.27 13.03 -27.43
C HIS A 53 18.72 12.60 -27.76
N PRO A 54 18.98 11.98 -28.93
CA PRO A 54 20.33 11.57 -29.35
C PRO A 54 21.37 12.69 -29.44
N LEU A 55 20.94 13.96 -29.47
CA LEU A 55 21.84 15.12 -29.61
C LEU A 55 22.69 15.35 -28.35
N TRP A 56 22.11 15.16 -27.17
CA TRP A 56 22.78 15.40 -25.88
C TRP A 56 22.96 14.14 -25.05
N ASP A 57 22.18 13.09 -25.32
CA ASP A 57 22.33 11.78 -24.70
C ASP A 57 23.23 10.86 -25.58
N THR A 58 23.20 9.55 -25.35
CA THR A 58 23.91 8.60 -26.22
C THR A 58 23.25 8.49 -27.61
N PRO A 59 24.01 8.25 -28.70
CA PRO A 59 23.47 8.21 -30.07
C PRO A 59 22.32 7.20 -30.29
N ASN A 60 22.29 6.13 -29.50
CA ASN A 60 21.25 5.08 -29.57
C ASN A 60 20.05 5.34 -28.66
N THR A 61 19.99 6.51 -27.99
CA THR A 61 18.91 6.83 -27.06
C THR A 61 17.58 6.99 -27.79
N ARG A 62 16.54 6.30 -27.30
CA ARG A 62 15.17 6.53 -27.77
C ARG A 62 14.69 7.91 -27.32
N GLN A 63 14.40 8.77 -28.28
CA GLN A 63 13.83 10.09 -28.00
C GLN A 63 12.44 10.02 -27.37
N ASN A 64 12.15 10.91 -26.42
CA ASN A 64 10.81 11.10 -25.85
C ASN A 64 10.13 12.37 -26.39
N ARG A 65 8.82 12.53 -26.17
CA ARG A 65 8.04 13.67 -26.71
C ARG A 65 8.64 15.02 -26.32
N THR A 66 9.01 15.16 -25.04
CA THR A 66 9.68 16.35 -24.49
C THR A 66 11.00 16.62 -25.20
N GLY A 67 11.82 15.60 -25.44
CA GLY A 67 13.09 15.72 -26.17
C GLY A 67 12.93 16.19 -27.60
N THR A 68 11.94 15.66 -28.33
CA THR A 68 11.61 16.14 -29.68
C THR A 68 11.12 17.59 -29.67
N SER A 69 10.24 17.96 -28.73
CA SER A 69 9.76 19.35 -28.58
C SER A 69 10.88 20.33 -28.22
N LEU A 70 11.76 19.93 -27.30
CA LEU A 70 12.91 20.73 -26.90
C LEU A 70 13.89 20.93 -28.06
N PHE A 71 14.23 19.86 -28.79
CA PHE A 71 15.10 19.92 -29.96
C PHE A 71 14.59 20.91 -31.01
N ASN A 72 13.30 20.83 -31.35
CA ASN A 72 12.69 21.73 -32.33
C ASN A 72 12.65 23.20 -31.84
N ALA A 73 12.44 23.42 -30.55
CA ALA A 73 12.45 24.76 -29.97
C ALA A 73 13.87 25.36 -29.96
N ILE A 74 14.89 24.55 -29.65
CA ILE A 74 16.29 24.99 -29.63
C ILE A 74 16.73 25.43 -31.03
N ILE A 75 16.42 24.66 -32.08
CA ILE A 75 16.78 24.99 -33.47
C ILE A 75 16.23 26.37 -33.90
N LYS A 76 15.06 26.75 -33.39
CA LYS A 76 14.45 28.05 -33.67
C LYS A 76 14.90 29.15 -32.71
N SER A 77 15.60 28.80 -31.64
CA SER A 77 16.10 29.74 -30.66
C SER A 77 17.53 30.18 -31.00
N ARG A 78 17.99 31.21 -30.32
CA ARG A 78 19.39 31.68 -30.34
C ARG A 78 20.28 30.99 -29.30
N LEU A 79 19.74 30.02 -28.56
CA LEU A 79 20.42 29.38 -27.46
C LEU A 79 21.38 28.31 -27.97
N LEU A 80 22.55 28.25 -27.35
CA LEU A 80 23.55 27.23 -27.59
C LEU A 80 23.42 26.14 -26.54
N LEU A 81 23.36 24.88 -26.96
CA LEU A 81 23.52 23.74 -26.06
C LEU A 81 24.98 23.71 -25.60
N LEU A 82 25.19 23.86 -24.28
CA LEU A 82 26.52 23.90 -23.67
C LEU A 82 26.99 22.52 -23.20
N ASN A 83 26.11 21.51 -23.17
CA ASN A 83 26.52 20.15 -22.83
C ASN A 83 27.50 19.61 -23.88
N PRO A 84 28.67 19.09 -23.44
CA PRO A 84 29.52 18.30 -24.32
C PRO A 84 28.76 17.07 -24.83
N PRO A 85 28.90 16.70 -26.12
CA PRO A 85 28.26 15.50 -26.66
C PRO A 85 28.60 14.25 -25.83
N GLY A 86 27.57 13.53 -25.40
CA GLY A 86 27.73 12.28 -24.65
C GLY A 86 28.16 12.44 -23.19
N LEU A 87 28.16 13.66 -22.61
CA LEU A 87 28.40 13.87 -21.18
C LEU A 87 27.18 13.38 -20.36
N PRO A 88 27.30 12.29 -19.56
CA PRO A 88 26.17 11.81 -18.77
C PRO A 88 26.00 12.66 -17.50
N THR A 89 24.79 13.14 -17.24
CA THR A 89 24.46 13.89 -16.02
C THR A 89 23.71 13.05 -14.98
N ARG A 90 23.23 11.86 -15.38
CA ARG A 90 22.62 10.88 -14.50
C ARG A 90 23.06 9.46 -14.85
N ILE A 91 23.39 8.68 -13.82
CA ILE A 91 23.60 7.23 -13.91
C ILE A 91 22.46 6.53 -13.17
N ASP A 92 21.80 5.59 -13.84
CA ASP A 92 20.76 4.77 -13.23
C ASP A 92 21.40 3.75 -12.26
N PRO A 93 21.03 3.76 -10.97
CA PRO A 93 21.68 2.93 -9.96
C PRO A 93 21.31 1.44 -10.04
N HIS A 94 20.27 1.07 -10.80
CA HIS A 94 19.82 -0.30 -10.95
C HIS A 94 20.36 -0.97 -12.21
N THR A 95 20.43 -0.22 -13.30
CA THR A 95 20.82 -0.73 -14.63
C THR A 95 22.23 -0.33 -15.03
N GLY A 96 22.82 0.69 -14.39
CA GLY A 96 24.08 1.30 -14.80
C GLY A 96 23.97 2.15 -16.07
N GLY A 97 22.77 2.30 -16.64
CA GLY A 97 22.53 3.12 -17.82
C GLY A 97 22.82 4.59 -17.56
N SER A 98 23.52 5.25 -18.48
CA SER A 98 23.81 6.67 -18.39
C SER A 98 22.81 7.49 -19.22
N SER A 99 22.56 8.73 -18.79
CA SER A 99 21.74 9.68 -19.54
C SER A 99 22.06 11.13 -19.24
N ALA A 100 21.80 12.01 -20.21
CA ALA A 100 21.92 13.45 -20.07
C ALA A 100 20.53 14.07 -19.86
N LEU A 101 20.10 14.17 -18.60
CA LEU A 101 18.80 14.75 -18.23
C LEU A 101 18.93 16.20 -17.78
N ASP A 102 20.03 16.52 -17.09
CA ASP A 102 20.43 17.88 -16.78
C ASP A 102 21.10 18.52 -17.99
N LEU A 103 20.47 19.58 -18.52
CA LEU A 103 20.92 20.30 -19.71
C LEU A 103 21.24 21.75 -19.39
N PHE A 104 22.22 22.29 -20.11
CA PHE A 104 22.72 23.65 -20.00
C PHE A 104 22.59 24.34 -21.35
N PHE A 105 21.97 25.53 -21.35
CA PHE A 105 21.84 26.37 -22.52
C PHE A 105 22.33 27.78 -22.20
N GLY A 106 23.07 28.38 -23.12
CA GLY A 106 23.58 29.73 -22.96
C GLY A 106 23.25 30.61 -24.15
N SER A 107 23.15 31.90 -23.91
CA SER A 107 23.21 32.89 -24.99
C SER A 107 24.57 32.87 -25.71
N PRO A 108 24.67 33.37 -26.96
CA PRO A 108 25.91 33.34 -27.74
C PRO A 108 27.12 34.02 -27.10
N CYS A 109 26.92 34.88 -26.10
CA CYS A 109 28.00 35.49 -25.32
C CYS A 109 28.83 34.46 -24.51
N PHE A 110 28.27 33.29 -24.22
CA PHE A 110 28.99 32.17 -23.61
C PHE A 110 29.77 31.39 -24.68
N HIS A 111 30.64 32.06 -25.44
CA HIS A 111 31.45 31.40 -26.49
C HIS A 111 32.69 30.68 -25.91
N SER A 112 33.16 31.12 -24.74
CA SER A 112 34.28 30.52 -24.00
C SER A 112 33.76 29.99 -22.67
N TYR A 113 33.60 28.67 -22.59
CA TYR A 113 33.07 28.00 -21.40
C TYR A 113 33.68 26.60 -21.25
N SER A 114 33.57 26.04 -20.04
CA SER A 114 33.81 24.63 -19.78
C SER A 114 32.68 24.07 -18.92
N VAL A 115 32.17 22.91 -19.31
CA VAL A 115 31.21 22.15 -18.52
C VAL A 115 31.90 20.85 -18.10
N SER A 116 31.91 20.58 -16.80
CA SER A 116 32.44 19.35 -16.23
C SER A 116 31.53 18.87 -15.10
N LEU A 117 31.57 17.58 -14.81
CA LEU A 117 30.88 17.03 -13.65
C LEU A 117 31.67 17.38 -12.39
N GLY A 118 31.01 18.03 -11.44
CA GLY A 118 31.57 18.27 -10.11
C GLY A 118 31.62 16.99 -9.26
N LEU A 119 32.17 17.12 -8.04
CA LEU A 119 32.14 16.04 -7.05
C LEU A 119 30.67 15.66 -6.75
N ASP A 120 30.37 14.36 -6.67
CA ASP A 120 29.05 13.92 -6.21
C ASP A 120 28.88 14.31 -4.73
N LEU A 121 28.11 15.37 -4.50
CA LEU A 121 27.77 15.85 -3.16
C LEU A 121 26.73 14.95 -2.47
N GLY A 122 26.16 13.96 -3.18
CA GLY A 122 25.15 13.01 -2.72
C GLY A 122 25.71 11.79 -1.99
N THR A 123 26.72 11.97 -1.12
CA THR A 123 27.42 10.90 -0.38
C THR A 123 26.52 9.87 0.31
N ASN A 124 25.33 10.27 0.79
CA ASN A 124 24.39 9.35 1.42
C ASN A 124 23.69 8.40 0.44
N ARG A 125 23.43 8.83 -0.81
CA ARG A 125 22.70 8.01 -1.79
C ARG A 125 23.61 6.96 -2.42
N THR A 126 24.85 7.30 -2.74
CA THR A 126 25.85 6.37 -3.25
C THR A 126 26.21 5.34 -2.18
N THR A 127 26.47 5.76 -0.94
CA THR A 127 26.76 4.83 0.17
C THR A 127 25.58 3.89 0.45
N TYR A 128 24.35 4.41 0.47
CA TYR A 128 23.14 3.58 0.61
C TYR A 128 23.02 2.58 -0.54
N THR A 129 23.21 3.04 -1.78
CA THR A 129 23.10 2.19 -2.98
C THR A 129 24.15 1.08 -2.96
N THR A 130 25.40 1.40 -2.65
CA THR A 130 26.49 0.41 -2.54
C THR A 130 26.18 -0.63 -1.47
N ARG A 131 25.83 -0.21 -0.26
CA ARG A 131 25.47 -1.14 0.83
C ARG A 131 24.23 -1.97 0.50
N TYR A 132 23.26 -1.39 -0.21
CA TYR A 132 22.09 -2.11 -0.70
C TYR A 132 22.47 -3.20 -1.70
N GLN A 133 23.38 -2.92 -2.64
CA GLN A 133 23.88 -3.92 -3.61
C GLN A 133 24.69 -5.02 -2.91
N GLU A 134 25.56 -4.67 -1.97
CA GLU A 134 26.28 -5.64 -1.13
C GLU A 134 25.29 -6.55 -0.36
N ALA A 135 24.29 -5.97 0.30
CA ALA A 135 23.28 -6.75 1.01
C ALA A 135 22.48 -7.66 0.07
N LYS A 136 22.10 -7.16 -1.11
CA LYS A 136 21.37 -7.92 -2.12
C LYS A 136 22.16 -9.12 -2.62
N THR A 137 23.44 -8.92 -2.97
CA THR A 137 24.33 -10.00 -3.44
C THR A 137 24.53 -11.08 -2.38
N VAL A 138 24.70 -10.70 -1.12
CA VAL A 138 24.79 -11.65 0.01
C VAL A 138 23.50 -12.48 0.13
N VAL A 139 22.33 -11.85 0.04
CA VAL A 139 21.03 -12.55 0.11
C VAL A 139 20.85 -13.50 -1.07
N GLU A 140 21.20 -13.08 -2.29
CA GLU A 140 21.10 -13.93 -3.49
C GLU A 140 22.05 -15.14 -3.42
N LEU A 141 23.29 -14.94 -2.97
CA LEU A 141 24.26 -16.02 -2.76
C LEU A 141 23.76 -17.01 -1.70
N ALA A 142 23.21 -16.51 -0.59
CA ALA A 142 22.66 -17.34 0.47
C ALA A 142 21.44 -18.16 -0.02
N LYS A 143 20.53 -17.54 -0.78
CA LYS A 143 19.39 -18.22 -1.42
C LYS A 143 19.86 -19.33 -2.35
N LYS A 144 20.85 -19.05 -3.19
CA LYS A 144 21.43 -20.03 -4.11
C LYS A 144 22.03 -21.22 -3.36
N LYS A 145 22.88 -20.98 -2.36
CA LYS A 145 23.48 -22.04 -1.53
C LYS A 145 22.42 -22.87 -0.81
N SER A 146 21.39 -22.23 -0.26
CA SER A 146 20.27 -22.91 0.40
C SER A 146 19.50 -23.81 -0.57
N TRP A 147 19.26 -23.34 -1.79
CA TRP A 147 18.60 -24.12 -2.83
C TRP A 147 19.44 -25.32 -3.29
N GLU A 148 20.74 -25.12 -3.54
CA GLU A 148 21.67 -26.20 -3.89
C GLU A 148 21.74 -27.26 -2.79
N SER A 149 21.82 -26.84 -1.53
CA SER A 149 21.79 -27.75 -0.37
C SER A 149 20.46 -28.50 -0.23
N PHE A 150 19.34 -27.87 -0.60
CA PHE A 150 18.04 -28.54 -0.56
C PHE A 150 17.92 -29.58 -1.67
N LEU A 151 18.35 -29.23 -2.88
CA LEU A 151 18.35 -30.14 -4.02
C LEU A 151 19.27 -31.35 -3.81
N SER A 152 20.39 -31.20 -3.11
CA SER A 152 21.27 -32.34 -2.80
C SER A 152 20.67 -33.33 -1.79
N GLN A 153 19.65 -32.91 -1.04
CA GLN A 153 18.98 -33.72 -0.02
C GLN A 153 17.64 -34.30 -0.51
N ILE A 154 17.14 -33.88 -1.68
CA ILE A 154 15.85 -34.35 -2.20
C ILE A 154 15.96 -35.82 -2.65
N SER A 155 14.97 -36.63 -2.27
CA SER A 155 14.90 -38.04 -2.65
C SER A 155 13.46 -38.44 -2.95
N SER A 156 13.25 -39.67 -3.44
CA SER A 156 11.91 -40.23 -3.66
C SER A 156 11.06 -40.33 -2.38
N ARG A 157 11.66 -40.16 -1.20
CA ARG A 157 10.98 -40.18 0.10
C ARG A 157 10.64 -38.78 0.63
N THR A 158 11.06 -37.70 -0.05
CA THR A 158 10.79 -36.34 0.42
C THR A 158 9.31 -36.01 0.27
N PRO A 159 8.61 -35.57 1.34
CA PRO A 159 7.20 -35.20 1.26
C PRO A 159 6.96 -34.08 0.26
N THR A 160 5.92 -34.22 -0.57
CA THR A 160 5.55 -33.23 -1.60
C THR A 160 5.28 -31.85 -1.01
N ALA A 161 4.75 -31.78 0.22
CA ALA A 161 4.52 -30.53 0.94
C ALA A 161 5.82 -29.73 1.19
N THR A 162 6.92 -30.42 1.54
CA THR A 162 8.23 -29.81 1.78
C THR A 162 8.80 -29.23 0.49
N VAL A 163 8.69 -29.98 -0.62
CA VAL A 163 9.13 -29.55 -1.96
C VAL A 163 8.34 -28.31 -2.40
N TRP A 164 7.01 -28.33 -2.27
CA TRP A 164 6.16 -27.19 -2.60
C TRP A 164 6.41 -25.98 -1.69
N GLY A 165 6.71 -26.20 -0.41
CA GLY A 165 7.09 -25.16 0.53
C GLY A 165 8.35 -24.42 0.08
N MET A 166 9.40 -25.17 -0.27
CA MET A 166 10.65 -24.59 -0.77
C MET A 166 10.47 -23.89 -2.13
N PHE A 167 9.70 -24.49 -3.03
CA PHE A 167 9.38 -23.86 -4.32
C PHE A 167 8.65 -22.51 -4.16
N ARG A 168 7.68 -22.44 -3.25
CA ARG A 168 6.99 -21.18 -2.92
C ARG A 168 7.95 -20.16 -2.32
N ALA A 169 8.84 -20.59 -1.42
CA ALA A 169 9.85 -19.73 -0.82
C ALA A 169 10.79 -19.11 -1.86
N VAL A 170 11.33 -19.92 -2.78
CA VAL A 170 12.18 -19.45 -3.90
C VAL A 170 11.41 -18.50 -4.82
N SER A 171 10.12 -18.77 -5.05
CA SER A 171 9.23 -17.92 -5.85
C SER A 171 8.81 -16.61 -5.14
N GLY A 172 9.39 -16.29 -3.97
CA GLY A 172 9.04 -15.11 -3.19
C GLY A 172 7.67 -15.18 -2.51
N ARG A 173 7.00 -16.33 -2.57
CA ARG A 173 5.73 -16.62 -1.89
C ARG A 173 6.01 -17.23 -0.53
N LEU A 174 6.86 -16.57 0.24
CA LEU A 174 7.08 -16.95 1.63
C LEU A 174 5.79 -16.67 2.42
N PRO A 175 5.34 -17.59 3.30
CA PRO A 175 4.48 -17.15 4.38
C PRO A 175 5.24 -16.07 5.15
N PRO A 176 4.56 -15.01 5.64
CA PRO A 176 5.20 -14.02 6.49
C PRO A 176 5.96 -14.75 7.59
N SER A 177 7.26 -14.46 7.75
CA SER A 177 8.06 -15.02 8.82
C SER A 177 7.28 -14.85 10.12
N ALA A 178 7.14 -15.90 10.92
CA ALA A 178 6.62 -15.74 12.28
C ALA A 178 7.57 -14.78 13.00
N ILE A 179 7.17 -13.52 13.13
CA ILE A 179 7.97 -12.52 13.82
C ILE A 179 7.74 -12.78 15.31
N PRO A 180 8.76 -13.18 16.08
CA PRO A 180 8.57 -13.50 17.48
C PRO A 180 8.19 -12.22 18.23
N LEU A 181 7.15 -12.28 19.04
CA LEU A 181 6.88 -11.27 20.07
C LEU A 181 7.98 -11.38 21.14
N THR A 182 9.12 -10.72 20.95
CA THR A 182 10.23 -10.76 21.90
C THR A 182 10.16 -9.63 22.92
N ALA A 183 9.55 -9.94 24.05
CA ALA A 183 10.00 -9.43 25.35
C ALA A 183 10.07 -10.63 26.31
N ALA A 184 11.29 -11.11 26.61
CA ALA A 184 11.60 -12.18 27.56
C ALA A 184 11.09 -13.63 27.28
N ALA A 185 10.53 -13.89 26.09
CA ALA A 185 10.07 -15.18 25.49
C ALA A 185 8.57 -15.49 25.61
N PRO A 186 7.95 -15.80 24.46
CA PRO A 186 7.47 -17.16 24.20
C PRO A 186 8.01 -17.71 22.88
N LEU A 187 8.69 -18.87 22.94
CA LEU A 187 9.24 -19.57 21.76
C LEU A 187 8.16 -20.36 20.98
N THR A 188 6.96 -20.53 21.56
CA THR A 188 5.87 -21.33 20.99
C THR A 188 4.73 -20.47 20.43
N PRO A 189 4.01 -20.94 19.39
CA PRO A 189 2.81 -20.27 18.87
C PRO A 189 1.76 -20.02 19.95
N GLU A 190 1.60 -20.94 20.89
CA GLU A 190 0.63 -20.87 21.98
C GLU A 190 0.97 -19.74 22.95
N GLY A 191 2.23 -19.63 23.38
CA GLY A 191 2.65 -18.55 24.27
C GLY A 191 2.56 -17.17 23.60
N THR A 192 2.76 -17.12 22.29
CA THR A 192 2.57 -15.91 21.48
C THR A 192 1.11 -15.48 21.46
N ALA A 193 0.19 -16.44 21.27
CA ALA A 193 -1.25 -16.19 21.29
C ALA A 193 -1.72 -15.70 22.67
N GLU A 194 -1.23 -16.32 23.75
CA GLU A 194 -1.60 -15.93 25.12
C GLU A 194 -1.12 -14.52 25.48
N ALA A 195 0.09 -14.14 25.09
CA ALA A 195 0.61 -12.79 25.31
C ALA A 195 -0.23 -11.71 24.60
N LEU A 196 -0.67 -12.00 23.37
CA LEU A 196 -1.58 -11.12 22.62
C LEU A 196 -2.97 -11.06 23.27
N ALA A 197 -3.51 -12.21 23.67
CA ALA A 197 -4.80 -12.31 24.34
C ALA A 197 -4.81 -11.50 25.64
N ALA A 198 -3.79 -11.65 26.49
CA ALA A 198 -3.64 -10.90 27.74
C ALA A 198 -3.54 -9.39 27.51
N HIS A 199 -2.82 -8.95 26.47
CA HIS A 199 -2.76 -7.54 26.10
C HIS A 199 -4.11 -7.01 25.60
N PHE A 200 -4.79 -7.74 24.71
CA PHE A 200 -6.09 -7.32 24.18
C PHE A 200 -7.19 -7.34 25.25
N ALA A 201 -7.15 -8.27 26.20
CA ALA A 201 -8.08 -8.33 27.33
C ALA A 201 -8.10 -7.01 28.11
N LYS A 202 -6.93 -6.40 28.39
CA LYS A 202 -6.83 -5.09 29.06
C LYS A 202 -7.52 -3.96 28.30
N SER A 203 -7.47 -3.98 26.97
CA SER A 203 -8.13 -2.97 26.13
C SER A 203 -9.63 -3.22 25.98
N LEU A 204 -10.06 -4.48 26.05
CA LEU A 204 -11.47 -4.90 25.88
C LEU A 204 -12.25 -4.93 27.21
N SER A 205 -11.56 -4.96 28.34
CA SER A 205 -12.14 -4.94 29.69
C SER A 205 -12.68 -3.57 30.11
N HIS A 206 -12.43 -2.50 29.35
CA HIS A 206 -13.05 -1.19 29.56
C HIS A 206 -14.54 -1.12 29.16
N ARG A 207 -15.19 -2.27 28.94
CA ARG A 207 -16.63 -2.29 28.66
C ARG A 207 -17.41 -1.86 29.90
N CYS A 208 -18.25 -0.86 29.67
CA CYS A 208 -19.22 -0.31 30.60
C CYS A 208 -20.05 -1.46 31.19
N ALA A 209 -19.87 -1.76 32.49
CA ALA A 209 -20.79 -2.65 33.18
C ALA A 209 -22.20 -2.05 33.05
N ILE A 210 -23.15 -2.85 32.55
CA ILE A 210 -24.55 -2.44 32.51
C ILE A 210 -24.95 -2.18 33.96
N SER A 211 -25.50 -1.00 34.25
CA SER A 211 -25.92 -0.69 35.61
C SER A 211 -27.07 -1.63 35.99
N PRO A 212 -27.19 -2.04 37.27
CA PRO A 212 -28.30 -2.89 37.72
C PRO A 212 -29.68 -2.32 37.36
N THR A 213 -29.80 -0.99 37.30
CA THR A 213 -31.01 -0.30 36.84
C THR A 213 -31.36 -0.58 35.37
N LYS A 214 -30.37 -0.57 34.48
CA LYS A 214 -30.56 -0.88 33.06
C LYS A 214 -30.86 -2.36 32.84
N GLU A 215 -30.29 -3.23 33.66
CA GLU A 215 -30.56 -4.67 33.61
C GLU A 215 -32.04 -4.95 33.92
N ILE A 216 -32.57 -4.31 34.98
CA ILE A 216 -34.00 -4.36 35.31
C ILE A 216 -34.88 -3.77 34.20
N GLU A 217 -34.46 -2.68 33.55
CA GLU A 217 -35.19 -2.11 32.41
C GLU A 217 -35.24 -3.06 31.21
N ILE A 218 -34.14 -3.75 30.91
CA ILE A 218 -34.07 -4.76 29.85
C ILE A 218 -34.99 -5.93 30.18
N GLU A 219 -34.93 -6.47 31.40
CA GLU A 219 -35.81 -7.56 31.84
C GLU A 219 -37.29 -7.19 31.74
N ARG A 220 -37.66 -5.97 32.12
CA ARG A 220 -39.03 -5.47 31.97
C ARG A 220 -39.47 -5.35 30.51
N ALA A 221 -38.57 -4.88 29.65
CA ALA A 221 -38.85 -4.77 28.22
C ALA A 221 -39.06 -6.14 27.55
N LEU A 222 -38.36 -7.18 28.01
CA LEU A 222 -38.51 -8.56 27.51
C LEU A 222 -39.87 -9.20 27.88
N ILE A 223 -40.52 -8.73 28.95
CA ILE A 223 -41.81 -9.24 29.42
C ILE A 223 -42.98 -8.53 28.71
N CYS A 224 -42.76 -7.33 28.19
CA CYS A 224 -43.76 -6.55 27.49
C CYS A 224 -43.91 -7.06 26.05
N ASP A 225 -45.08 -7.61 25.70
CA ASP A 225 -45.40 -8.02 24.33
C ASP A 225 -45.72 -6.76 23.50
N ASP A 226 -44.65 -6.09 23.04
CA ASP A 226 -44.75 -4.92 22.18
C ASP A 226 -44.83 -5.35 20.70
N ASP A 227 -46.03 -5.24 20.12
CA ASP A 227 -46.30 -5.54 18.70
C ASP A 227 -45.79 -4.45 17.74
N SER A 228 -44.86 -3.59 18.17
CA SER A 228 -44.30 -2.57 17.31
C SER A 228 -43.62 -3.18 16.08
N ALA A 229 -43.61 -2.42 14.99
CA ALA A 229 -43.00 -2.83 13.72
C ALA A 229 -41.51 -3.20 13.85
N VAL A 230 -40.83 -2.74 14.91
CA VAL A 230 -39.41 -3.04 15.19
C VAL A 230 -39.25 -4.39 15.89
N ASN A 231 -40.21 -4.74 16.76
CA ASN A 231 -40.17 -5.94 17.62
C ASN A 231 -40.93 -7.15 17.04
N CYS A 232 -41.62 -6.98 15.91
CA CYS A 232 -42.28 -8.09 15.21
C CYS A 232 -41.27 -9.12 14.66
N ARG A 233 -41.74 -10.30 14.23
CA ARG A 233 -40.86 -11.32 13.62
C ARG A 233 -40.22 -10.82 12.31
N PHE A 234 -39.01 -11.27 12.02
CA PHE A 234 -38.39 -11.13 10.70
C PHE A 234 -39.19 -11.86 9.64
N THR A 235 -39.31 -11.21 8.50
CA THR A 235 -39.93 -11.74 7.29
C THR A 235 -38.89 -12.42 6.39
N LEU A 236 -39.36 -13.28 5.50
CA LEU A 236 -38.50 -13.90 4.48
C LEU A 236 -37.87 -12.84 3.56
N GLU A 237 -38.59 -11.75 3.26
CA GLU A 237 -38.08 -10.67 2.43
C GLU A 237 -36.90 -9.93 3.07
N GLU A 238 -36.97 -9.67 4.38
CA GLU A 238 -35.86 -9.09 5.15
C GLU A 238 -34.63 -9.99 5.10
N LEU A 239 -34.82 -11.30 5.32
CA LEU A 239 -33.74 -12.28 5.23
C LEU A 239 -33.09 -12.27 3.83
N LEU A 240 -33.90 -12.38 2.77
CA LEU A 240 -33.41 -12.38 1.39
C LEU A 240 -32.72 -11.06 1.02
N ARG A 241 -33.19 -9.92 1.53
CA ARG A 241 -32.54 -8.62 1.36
C ARG A 241 -31.18 -8.59 2.06
N GLY A 242 -31.09 -9.11 3.28
CA GLY A 242 -29.84 -9.26 4.02
C GLY A 242 -28.83 -10.15 3.29
N MET A 243 -29.29 -11.31 2.79
CA MET A 243 -28.46 -12.29 2.06
C MET A 243 -27.87 -11.71 0.77
N ARG A 244 -28.65 -10.92 0.01
CA ARG A 244 -28.17 -10.24 -1.21
C ARG A 244 -27.03 -9.24 -0.95
N ARG A 245 -26.91 -8.72 0.27
CA ARG A 245 -25.85 -7.78 0.69
C ARG A 245 -24.62 -8.47 1.27
N LEU A 246 -24.56 -9.81 1.27
CA LEU A 246 -23.41 -10.54 1.80
C LEU A 246 -22.21 -10.43 0.87
N LYS A 247 -21.05 -10.12 1.46
CA LYS A 247 -19.76 -10.18 0.74
C LYS A 247 -19.27 -11.61 0.76
N THR A 248 -19.34 -12.31 -0.37
CA THR A 248 -19.02 -13.75 -0.50
C THR A 248 -17.55 -14.06 -0.24
N ARG A 249 -16.64 -13.11 -0.47
CA ARG A 249 -15.19 -13.24 -0.24
C ARG A 249 -14.75 -12.83 1.18
N SER A 250 -15.65 -12.85 2.16
CA SER A 250 -15.33 -12.56 3.56
C SER A 250 -14.83 -13.82 4.29
N SER A 251 -13.97 -13.61 5.28
CA SER A 251 -13.54 -14.67 6.21
C SER A 251 -14.68 -15.08 7.17
N PRO A 252 -14.80 -16.38 7.49
CA PRO A 252 -15.79 -16.91 8.41
C PRO A 252 -15.37 -16.68 9.87
N GLY A 253 -16.29 -16.92 10.81
CA GLY A 253 -15.99 -16.99 12.23
C GLY A 253 -15.40 -18.36 12.62
N ALA A 254 -15.38 -18.65 13.92
CA ALA A 254 -14.90 -19.92 14.46
C ALA A 254 -15.76 -21.14 14.04
N ASP A 255 -17.01 -20.89 13.66
CA ASP A 255 -17.96 -21.89 13.13
C ASP A 255 -17.64 -22.36 11.69
N LEU A 256 -16.70 -21.69 11.00
CA LEU A 256 -16.29 -21.96 9.62
C LEU A 256 -17.42 -21.83 8.60
N ILE A 257 -18.54 -21.18 8.94
CA ILE A 257 -19.64 -20.93 8.01
C ILE A 257 -19.32 -19.66 7.23
N HIS A 258 -19.07 -19.80 5.92
CA HIS A 258 -18.79 -18.69 5.04
C HIS A 258 -20.06 -17.99 4.55
N ASN A 259 -19.96 -16.68 4.29
CA ASN A 259 -21.00 -15.91 3.58
C ASN A 259 -21.38 -16.52 2.23
N ALA A 260 -20.44 -17.21 1.56
CA ALA A 260 -20.73 -17.90 0.30
C ALA A 260 -21.77 -19.01 0.48
N PHE A 261 -21.77 -19.73 1.61
CA PHE A 261 -22.78 -20.76 1.88
C PHE A 261 -24.16 -20.15 2.10
N LEU A 262 -24.22 -19.02 2.82
CA LEU A 262 -25.47 -18.29 3.00
C LEU A 262 -25.97 -17.71 1.67
N ALA A 263 -25.11 -17.11 0.86
CA ALA A 263 -25.51 -16.53 -0.43
C ALA A 263 -26.06 -17.56 -1.44
N HIS A 264 -25.62 -18.82 -1.35
CA HIS A 264 -26.07 -19.92 -2.23
C HIS A 264 -26.95 -20.93 -1.49
N LEU A 265 -27.48 -20.55 -0.33
CA LEU A 265 -28.35 -21.42 0.45
C LEU A 265 -29.62 -21.73 -0.39
N PRO A 266 -30.05 -23.00 -0.52
CA PRO A 266 -31.23 -23.32 -1.30
C PRO A 266 -32.49 -22.70 -0.70
N PRO A 267 -33.50 -22.34 -1.53
CA PRO A 267 -34.76 -21.76 -1.05
C PRO A 267 -35.47 -22.59 0.03
N ALA A 268 -35.36 -23.91 -0.03
CA ALA A 268 -35.91 -24.84 0.95
C ALA A 268 -35.36 -24.62 2.38
N ASN A 269 -34.15 -24.07 2.50
CA ASN A 269 -33.47 -23.85 3.78
C ASN A 269 -33.65 -22.42 4.32
N HIS A 270 -34.19 -21.49 3.52
CA HIS A 270 -34.43 -20.12 3.97
C HIS A 270 -35.44 -20.05 5.11
N SER A 271 -36.50 -20.86 5.05
CA SER A 271 -37.53 -20.95 6.09
C SER A 271 -36.95 -21.46 7.40
N ALA A 272 -36.06 -22.46 7.36
CA ALA A 272 -35.39 -22.98 8.54
C ALA A 272 -34.46 -21.94 9.18
N LEU A 273 -33.66 -21.24 8.37
CA LEU A 273 -32.79 -20.16 8.87
C LEU A 273 -33.61 -19.01 9.49
N LEU A 274 -34.70 -18.62 8.82
CA LEU A 274 -35.62 -17.60 9.32
C LEU A 274 -36.25 -18.00 10.65
N ALA A 275 -36.65 -19.27 10.79
CA ALA A 275 -37.22 -19.79 12.03
C ALA A 275 -36.21 -19.69 13.18
N ILE A 276 -34.94 -20.03 12.95
CA ILE A 276 -33.86 -19.90 13.94
C ILE A 276 -33.68 -18.43 14.34
N PHE A 277 -33.66 -17.50 13.37
CA PHE A 277 -33.53 -16.06 13.66
C PHE A 277 -34.71 -15.53 14.47
N ASN A 278 -35.93 -15.89 14.10
CA ASN A 278 -37.13 -15.46 14.81
C ASN A 278 -37.23 -16.07 16.21
N GLN A 279 -36.79 -17.31 16.39
CA GLN A 279 -36.70 -17.92 17.71
C GLN A 279 -35.66 -17.19 18.57
N SER A 280 -34.47 -16.93 18.02
CA SER A 280 -33.40 -16.21 18.73
C SER A 280 -33.82 -14.78 19.10
N PHE A 281 -34.51 -14.09 18.17
CA PHE A 281 -35.01 -12.73 18.38
C PHE A 281 -36.07 -12.68 19.47
N ARG A 282 -37.05 -13.60 19.44
CA ARG A 282 -38.13 -13.67 20.42
C ARG A 282 -37.65 -14.07 21.82
N LEU A 283 -36.73 -15.03 21.90
CA LEU A 283 -36.23 -15.53 23.18
C LEU A 283 -35.12 -14.64 23.77
N ALA A 284 -34.63 -13.65 23.02
CA ALA A 284 -33.44 -12.87 23.36
C ALA A 284 -32.20 -13.73 23.66
N GLU A 285 -32.13 -14.92 23.06
CA GLU A 285 -31.05 -15.88 23.23
C GLU A 285 -30.37 -16.15 21.89
N LEU A 286 -29.04 -15.98 21.85
CA LEU A 286 -28.24 -16.28 20.67
C LEU A 286 -27.46 -17.59 20.88
N PRO A 287 -27.30 -18.43 19.84
CA PRO A 287 -26.38 -19.55 19.88
C PRO A 287 -24.98 -19.14 20.37
N ARG A 288 -24.35 -19.99 21.18
CA ARG A 288 -23.03 -19.71 21.76
C ARG A 288 -21.99 -19.43 20.67
N GLU A 289 -22.06 -20.15 19.56
CA GLU A 289 -21.19 -20.01 18.40
C GLU A 289 -21.25 -18.60 17.79
N TRP A 290 -22.41 -17.94 17.87
CA TRP A 290 -22.59 -16.57 17.35
C TRP A 290 -22.04 -15.52 18.31
N GLN A 291 -22.03 -15.83 19.61
CA GLN A 291 -21.47 -14.98 20.66
C GLN A 291 -19.93 -15.08 20.74
N THR A 292 -19.35 -16.14 20.17
CA THR A 292 -17.90 -16.32 20.12
C THR A 292 -17.29 -15.71 18.86
N SER A 293 -16.13 -15.05 19.01
CA SER A 293 -15.38 -14.49 17.89
C SER A 293 -13.94 -15.00 17.84
N LEU A 294 -13.44 -15.31 16.66
CA LEU A 294 -12.02 -15.60 16.44
C LEU A 294 -11.23 -14.29 16.34
N ILE A 295 -10.28 -14.06 17.25
CA ILE A 295 -9.44 -12.86 17.24
C ILE A 295 -8.22 -13.09 16.35
N ILE A 296 -8.10 -12.29 15.29
CA ILE A 296 -6.95 -12.27 14.38
C ILE A 296 -6.10 -11.02 14.66
N PRO A 297 -4.88 -11.17 15.20
CA PRO A 297 -3.96 -10.06 15.39
C PRO A 297 -3.40 -9.58 14.04
N ILE A 298 -3.63 -8.32 13.68
CA ILE A 298 -3.05 -7.70 12.48
C ILE A 298 -1.96 -6.70 12.87
N PRO A 299 -0.72 -6.82 12.34
CA PRO A 299 0.36 -5.89 12.65
C PRO A 299 0.07 -4.49 12.12
N LYS A 300 0.37 -3.47 12.94
CA LYS A 300 0.33 -2.06 12.53
C LYS A 300 1.52 -1.77 11.61
N PRO A 301 1.33 -0.99 10.53
CA PRO A 301 2.45 -0.60 9.68
C PRO A 301 3.47 0.21 10.47
N GLN A 302 4.76 0.02 10.16
CA GLN A 302 5.90 0.77 10.72
C GLN A 302 6.04 0.69 12.25
N LYS A 303 5.43 -0.30 12.90
CA LYS A 303 5.63 -0.56 14.34
C LYS A 303 6.44 -1.82 14.56
N ASP A 304 7.11 -1.87 15.69
CA ASP A 304 7.90 -3.03 16.09
C ASP A 304 7.00 -4.29 16.22
N PRO A 305 7.15 -5.29 15.34
CA PRO A 305 6.36 -6.52 15.37
C PRO A 305 6.65 -7.39 16.60
N CYS A 306 7.69 -7.08 17.38
CA CYS A 306 8.01 -7.82 18.61
C CYS A 306 7.15 -7.40 19.81
N ALA A 307 6.39 -6.30 19.71
CA ALA A 307 5.57 -5.78 20.80
C ALA A 307 4.07 -6.10 20.63
N PRO A 308 3.35 -6.63 21.65
CA PRO A 308 1.91 -6.89 21.57
C PRO A 308 1.07 -5.64 21.24
N SER A 309 1.51 -4.46 21.70
CA SER A 309 0.89 -3.17 21.41
C SER A 309 0.90 -2.78 19.91
N SER A 310 1.76 -3.41 19.13
CA SER A 310 1.89 -3.19 17.69
C SER A 310 0.81 -3.92 16.88
N TYR A 311 -0.02 -4.74 17.50
CA TYR A 311 -1.09 -5.47 16.81
C TYR A 311 -2.47 -4.82 17.06
N ARG A 312 -3.38 -5.01 16.11
CA ARG A 312 -4.81 -4.70 16.22
C ARG A 312 -5.60 -6.00 16.32
N PRO A 313 -6.50 -6.16 17.30
CA PRO A 313 -7.39 -7.31 17.32
C PRO A 313 -8.51 -7.12 16.29
N ILE A 314 -8.58 -7.98 15.28
CA ILE A 314 -9.74 -8.06 14.39
C ILE A 314 -10.60 -9.25 14.82
N SER A 315 -11.87 -8.99 15.13
CA SER A 315 -12.81 -10.03 15.57
C SER A 315 -13.55 -10.59 14.36
N LEU A 316 -13.38 -11.89 14.09
CA LEU A 316 -14.16 -12.62 13.10
C LEU A 316 -15.33 -13.32 13.80
N LEU A 317 -16.51 -12.71 13.68
CA LEU A 317 -17.79 -13.22 14.18
C LEU A 317 -18.41 -14.23 13.22
N SER A 318 -19.31 -15.07 13.72
CA SER A 318 -20.16 -15.95 12.89
C SER A 318 -20.80 -15.16 11.75
N CYS A 319 -20.72 -15.68 10.53
CA CYS A 319 -21.40 -15.07 9.38
C CYS A 319 -22.92 -15.13 9.53
N VAL A 320 -23.42 -16.18 10.20
CA VAL A 320 -24.84 -16.38 10.47
C VAL A 320 -25.33 -15.36 11.49
N GLY A 321 -24.63 -15.22 12.61
CA GLY A 321 -24.92 -14.20 13.63
C GLY A 321 -24.87 -12.78 13.05
N ARG A 322 -23.83 -12.45 12.27
CA ARG A 322 -23.71 -11.15 11.59
C ARG A 322 -24.83 -10.86 10.59
N LEU A 323 -25.41 -11.89 9.98
CA LEU A 323 -26.59 -11.70 9.12
C LEU A 323 -27.79 -11.29 9.97
N MET A 324 -28.05 -11.94 11.10
CA MET A 324 -29.12 -11.54 12.02
C MET A 324 -28.89 -10.14 12.61
N GLU A 325 -27.66 -9.81 13.03
CA GLU A 325 -27.29 -8.45 13.48
C GLU A 325 -27.63 -7.40 12.43
N ARG A 326 -27.40 -7.70 11.14
CA ARG A 326 -27.77 -6.80 10.05
C ARG A 326 -29.27 -6.60 9.93
N LEU A 327 -30.07 -7.65 10.09
CA LEU A 327 -31.53 -7.54 10.05
C LEU A 327 -32.03 -6.61 11.17
N VAL A 328 -31.48 -6.75 12.37
CA VAL A 328 -31.77 -5.84 13.51
C VAL A 328 -31.31 -4.41 13.19
N CYS A 329 -30.08 -4.26 12.69
CA CYS A 329 -29.51 -2.95 12.34
C CYS A 329 -30.33 -2.23 11.27
N ASP A 330 -30.74 -2.94 10.20
CA ASP A 330 -31.58 -2.37 9.14
C ASP A 330 -32.92 -1.84 9.69
N ARG A 331 -33.52 -2.52 10.68
CA ARG A 331 -34.74 -2.05 11.37
C ARG A 331 -34.49 -0.82 12.24
N LEU A 332 -33.45 -0.87 13.08
CA LEU A 332 -33.10 0.22 13.97
C LEU A 332 -32.71 1.48 13.19
N SER A 333 -31.90 1.35 12.14
CA SER A 333 -31.57 2.45 11.24
C SER A 333 -32.82 3.06 10.63
N TRP A 334 -33.74 2.25 10.11
CA TRP A 334 -35.00 2.78 9.56
C TRP A 334 -35.84 3.51 10.61
N TYR A 335 -35.88 3.01 11.85
CA TYR A 335 -36.64 3.64 12.93
C TYR A 335 -36.00 4.96 13.41
N LEU A 336 -34.66 5.01 13.48
CA LEU A 336 -33.91 6.15 13.99
C LEU A 336 -33.68 7.25 12.94
N GLU A 337 -33.62 6.90 11.66
CA GLU A 337 -33.43 7.84 10.55
C GLU A 337 -34.77 8.33 9.96
N LYS A 338 -35.89 7.97 10.59
CA LYS A 338 -37.24 8.31 10.13
C LYS A 338 -37.64 9.76 10.40
#